data_AF-A0A8J6N1Q9-F1
#
_entry.id   AF-A0A8J6N1Q9-F1
#
_cell.length_a   1.000
_cell.length_b   1.000
_cell.length_c   1.000
_cell.angle_alpha   90.00
_cell.angle_beta   90.00
_cell.angle_gamma   90.00
#
_symmetry.space_group_name_H-M   'P 1'
#
loop_
_entity.id
_entity.type
_entity.pdbx_description
1 polymer ?
#
loop_
_entity_poly.entity_id
_entity_poly.type
_entity_poly.pdbx_seq_one_letter_code
_entity_poly.pdbx_strand_id
1 'polypeptide(L)'
;MRPKCIGLLSALLIIVGTAAGSFANVEWSPEHTFQMDQSPLDMAVSPDGKHIFILTESGIFVYSQDGKLEDKIDVGYPVDQMKIGPGGKQLFITSRKNKTVQAVTIDFIVNINVSGSPYRGRQDAPVIIAVFSDYQ
;
A
#
# COMPACT_ATOMS: atom_id res chain seq x y z
N MET A 1 30.18 33.11 -76.72
CA MET A 1 29.02 32.57 -77.48
C MET A 1 28.22 31.64 -76.57
N ARG A 2 26.89 31.74 -76.64
CA ARG A 2 25.86 31.17 -75.73
C ARG A 2 25.84 29.60 -75.68
N PRO A 3 24.86 28.95 -75.01
CA PRO A 3 24.80 28.54 -73.59
C PRO A 3 24.61 27.01 -73.47
N LYS A 4 24.76 26.37 -72.30
CA LYS A 4 24.12 25.05 -72.05
C LYS A 4 23.66 24.88 -70.61
N CYS A 5 22.36 24.63 -70.47
CA CYS A 5 21.65 24.20 -69.29
C CYS A 5 22.34 22.98 -68.65
N ILE A 6 22.55 23.03 -67.34
CA ILE A 6 22.89 21.85 -66.55
C ILE A 6 21.69 21.58 -65.66
N GLY A 7 20.87 20.61 -66.07
CA GLY A 7 19.97 19.93 -65.15
C GLY A 7 20.81 19.02 -64.27
N LEU A 8 20.57 19.05 -62.96
CA LEU A 8 21.02 17.99 -62.07
C LEU A 8 19.84 17.58 -61.17
N LEU A 9 19.28 16.42 -61.49
CA LEU A 9 18.47 15.62 -60.58
C LEU A 9 19.27 15.45 -59.26
N SER A 10 18.73 15.95 -58.16
CA SER A 10 19.27 15.64 -56.83
C SER A 10 18.32 14.66 -56.14
N ALA A 11 18.89 13.51 -55.82
CA ALA A 11 18.23 12.29 -55.40
C ALA A 11 17.53 12.43 -54.02
N LEU A 12 16.38 11.76 -53.93
CA LEU A 12 15.58 11.59 -52.72
C LEU A 12 16.33 10.68 -51.73
N LEU A 13 16.77 11.24 -50.60
CA LEU A 13 17.39 10.50 -49.50
C LEU A 13 16.29 9.88 -48.62
N ILE A 14 16.04 8.58 -48.78
CA ILE A 14 15.15 7.83 -47.88
C ILE A 14 15.95 7.50 -46.61
N ILE A 15 15.74 8.29 -45.56
CA ILE A 15 16.18 7.95 -44.21
C ILE A 15 15.25 6.85 -43.71
N VAL A 16 15.70 5.60 -43.76
CA VAL A 16 15.06 4.51 -43.02
C VAL A 16 15.37 4.74 -41.54
N GLY A 17 14.47 5.44 -40.85
CA GLY A 17 14.54 5.58 -39.40
C GLY A 17 14.37 4.21 -38.77
N THR A 18 15.41 3.67 -38.15
CA THR A 18 15.27 2.52 -37.25
C THR A 18 14.43 3.00 -36.06
N ALA A 19 13.15 2.65 -36.06
CA ALA A 19 12.33 2.70 -34.86
C ALA A 19 12.92 1.67 -33.89
N ALA A 20 13.87 2.09 -33.05
CA ALA A 20 14.25 1.34 -31.87
C ALA A 20 12.98 1.27 -31.02
N GLY A 21 12.31 0.11 -31.06
CA GLY A 21 11.17 -0.15 -30.19
C GLY A 21 11.61 0.10 -28.76
N SER A 22 10.99 1.07 -28.09
CA SER A 22 11.14 1.25 -26.66
C SER A 22 10.44 0.07 -25.99
N PHE A 23 11.18 -1.01 -25.74
CA PHE A 23 10.69 -2.08 -24.88
C PHE A 23 10.64 -1.52 -23.45
N ALA A 24 9.43 -1.37 -22.91
CA ALA A 24 9.26 -1.15 -21.49
C ALA A 24 9.79 -2.41 -20.77
N ASN A 25 10.96 -2.31 -20.14
CA ASN A 25 11.46 -3.33 -19.23
C ASN A 25 11.04 -2.98 -17.81
N VAL A 26 10.71 -3.98 -17.00
CA VAL A 26 10.50 -3.82 -15.57
C VAL A 26 11.86 -3.97 -14.90
N GLU A 27 12.42 -2.85 -14.45
CA GLU A 27 13.57 -2.85 -13.55
C GLU A 27 13.07 -3.09 -12.11
N TRP A 28 13.69 -4.03 -11.40
CA TRP A 28 13.30 -4.39 -10.03
C TRP A 28 14.54 -4.48 -9.16
N SER A 29 14.42 -4.02 -7.92
CA SER A 29 15.44 -4.19 -6.88
C SER A 29 14.75 -4.35 -5.53
N PRO A 30 15.28 -5.18 -4.60
CA PRO A 30 14.73 -5.28 -3.26
C PRO A 30 15.02 -3.99 -2.49
N GLU A 31 13.99 -3.37 -1.94
CA GLU A 31 14.13 -2.18 -1.09
C GLU A 31 14.37 -2.57 0.38
N HIS A 32 13.52 -3.45 0.91
CA HIS A 32 13.58 -3.92 2.29
C HIS A 32 13.38 -5.44 2.41
N THR A 33 13.96 -6.04 3.44
CA THR A 33 13.73 -7.45 3.82
C THR A 33 13.36 -7.50 5.29
N PHE A 34 12.18 -8.04 5.59
CA PHE A 34 11.72 -8.20 6.97
C PHE A 34 12.17 -9.55 7.49
N GLN A 35 12.93 -9.53 8.60
CA GLN A 35 13.32 -10.75 9.28
C GLN A 35 12.19 -11.19 10.21
N MET A 36 11.77 -12.44 10.08
CA MET A 36 10.69 -13.03 10.85
C MET A 36 11.13 -14.34 11.47
N ASP A 37 10.70 -14.57 12.71
CA ASP A 37 10.98 -15.83 13.42
C ASP A 37 10.09 -16.99 12.93
N GLN A 38 9.04 -16.68 12.17
CA GLN A 38 8.04 -17.64 11.69
C GLN A 38 7.83 -17.54 10.19
N SER A 39 7.47 -18.68 9.57
CA SER A 39 7.20 -18.74 8.14
C SER A 39 5.91 -17.98 7.79
N PRO A 40 5.96 -17.03 6.84
CA PRO A 40 4.77 -16.36 6.36
C PRO A 40 3.94 -17.30 5.47
N LEU A 41 2.61 -17.23 5.61
CA LEU A 41 1.62 -18.02 4.85
C LEU A 41 0.89 -17.19 3.80
N ASP A 42 0.51 -15.96 4.14
CA ASP A 42 -0.15 -15.00 3.24
C ASP A 42 0.20 -13.57 3.69
N MET A 43 -0.01 -12.58 2.82
CA MET A 43 0.18 -11.17 3.17
C MET A 43 -0.89 -10.26 2.56
N ALA A 44 -1.11 -9.12 3.19
CA ALA A 44 -1.95 -8.05 2.67
C ALA A 44 -1.38 -6.69 3.09
N VAL A 45 -1.58 -5.66 2.27
CA VAL A 45 -1.09 -4.30 2.54
C VAL A 45 -2.28 -3.36 2.64
N SER A 46 -2.29 -2.50 3.65
CA SER A 46 -3.35 -1.50 3.82
C SER A 46 -3.43 -0.58 2.59
N PRO A 47 -4.63 -0.06 2.24
CA PRO A 47 -4.78 0.83 1.08
C PRO A 47 -3.93 2.10 1.14
N ASP A 48 -3.54 2.55 2.34
CA ASP A 48 -2.65 3.70 2.54
C ASP A 48 -1.16 3.32 2.50
N GLY A 49 -0.82 2.04 2.33
CA GLY A 49 0.54 1.53 2.24
C GLY A 49 1.32 1.48 3.56
N LYS A 50 0.73 1.93 4.68
CA LYS A 50 1.46 2.09 5.94
C LYS A 50 1.65 0.80 6.72
N HIS A 51 0.73 -0.15 6.55
CA HIS A 51 0.70 -1.39 7.32
C HIS A 51 0.71 -2.61 6.40
N ILE A 52 1.57 -3.56 6.76
CA ILE A 52 1.74 -4.83 6.09
C ILE A 52 1.33 -5.91 7.08
N PHE A 53 0.26 -6.62 6.75
CA PHE A 53 -0.25 -7.73 7.52
C PHE A 53 0.39 -8.99 6.97
N ILE A 54 1.01 -9.79 7.85
CA ILE A 54 1.62 -11.06 7.50
C ILE A 54 0.98 -12.16 8.33
N LEU A 55 0.35 -13.10 7.64
CA LEU A 55 -0.27 -14.25 8.28
C LEU A 55 0.80 -15.33 8.52
N THR A 56 0.81 -15.88 9.72
CA THR A 56 1.65 -17.02 10.13
C THR A 56 0.78 -18.07 10.82
N GLU A 57 1.36 -19.22 11.16
CA GLU A 57 0.65 -20.23 11.97
C GLU A 57 0.26 -19.74 13.36
N SER A 58 0.95 -18.73 13.92
CA SER A 58 0.68 -18.23 15.28
C SER A 58 -0.24 -17.01 15.35
N GLY A 59 -0.68 -16.50 14.20
CA GLY A 59 -1.49 -15.29 14.09
C GLY A 59 -1.03 -14.35 13.00
N ILE A 60 -1.59 -13.14 13.01
CA ILE A 60 -1.32 -12.11 12.00
C ILE A 60 -0.41 -11.06 12.64
N PHE A 61 0.78 -10.87 12.06
CA PHE A 61 1.72 -9.85 12.48
C PHE A 61 1.49 -8.58 11.65
N VAL A 62 1.51 -7.43 12.30
CA VAL A 62 1.35 -6.12 11.66
C VAL A 62 2.69 -5.43 11.67
N TYR A 63 3.24 -5.23 10.47
CA TYR A 63 4.47 -4.49 10.25
C TYR A 63 4.16 -3.11 9.67
N SER A 64 4.98 -2.14 10.00
CA SER A 64 5.04 -0.88 9.25
C SER A 64 5.70 -1.09 7.88
N GLN A 65 5.55 -0.11 6.99
CA GLN A 65 6.17 -0.13 5.66
C GLN A 65 7.70 -0.29 5.69
N ASP A 66 8.37 0.24 6.72
CA ASP A 66 9.82 0.13 6.92
C ASP A 66 10.25 -1.18 7.61
N GLY A 67 9.30 -2.08 7.90
CA GLY A 67 9.59 -3.42 8.40
C GLY A 67 9.69 -3.56 9.91
N LYS A 68 9.24 -2.56 10.66
CA LYS A 68 9.16 -2.66 12.11
C LYS A 68 7.89 -3.42 12.50
N LEU A 69 8.02 -4.39 13.40
CA LEU A 69 6.88 -5.05 14.00
C LEU A 69 6.14 -4.07 14.92
N GLU A 70 4.86 -3.81 14.63
CA GLU A 70 4.01 -2.90 15.38
C GLU A 70 3.04 -3.64 16.30
N ASP A 71 2.45 -4.75 15.83
CA ASP A 71 1.44 -5.48 16.59
C ASP A 71 1.31 -6.95 16.16
N LYS A 72 0.61 -7.73 16.98
CA LYS A 72 0.19 -9.11 16.68
C LYS A 72 -1.30 -9.30 16.99
N ILE A 73 -2.06 -9.66 15.96
CA ILE A 73 -3.47 -10.02 16.07
C ILE A 73 -3.59 -11.54 16.24
N ASP A 74 -4.14 -11.97 17.37
CA ASP A 74 -4.49 -13.36 17.62
C ASP A 74 -5.89 -13.66 17.08
N VAL A 75 -5.96 -14.57 16.09
CA VAL A 75 -7.22 -15.00 15.47
C VAL A 75 -7.84 -16.18 16.22
N GLY A 76 -7.08 -16.86 17.09
CA GLY A 76 -7.55 -17.94 17.95
C GLY A 76 -7.83 -19.28 17.26
N TYR A 77 -7.64 -19.40 15.94
CA TYR A 77 -7.77 -20.66 15.20
C TYR A 77 -6.96 -20.65 13.89
N PRO A 78 -6.68 -21.82 13.29
CA PRO A 78 -5.93 -21.92 12.03
C PRO A 78 -6.68 -21.27 10.87
N VAL A 79 -5.98 -20.38 10.16
CA VAL A 79 -6.48 -19.64 9.01
C VAL A 79 -5.54 -19.81 7.83
N ASP A 80 -6.10 -19.73 6.63
CA ASP A 80 -5.39 -20.07 5.40
C ASP A 80 -4.97 -18.83 4.60
N GLN A 81 -5.84 -17.83 4.55
CA GLN A 81 -5.65 -16.63 3.74
C GLN A 81 -6.35 -15.43 4.37
N MET A 82 -5.86 -14.24 4.01
CA MET A 82 -6.48 -12.98 4.37
C MET A 82 -6.49 -11.97 3.22
N LYS A 83 -7.47 -11.06 3.22
CA LYS A 83 -7.58 -9.96 2.28
C LYS A 83 -8.12 -8.71 2.97
N ILE A 84 -7.55 -7.55 2.66
CA ILE A 84 -8.06 -6.27 3.19
C ILE A 84 -9.23 -5.81 2.33
N GLY A 85 -10.29 -5.36 2.99
CA GLY A 85 -11.45 -4.78 2.37
C GLY A 85 -11.13 -3.43 1.73
N PRO A 86 -11.92 -3.00 0.72
CA PRO A 86 -11.65 -1.79 -0.06
C PRO A 86 -11.59 -0.50 0.78
N GLY A 87 -12.27 -0.46 1.94
CA GLY A 87 -12.23 0.67 2.86
C GLY A 87 -11.04 0.67 3.83
N GLY A 88 -10.15 -0.34 3.80
CA GLY A 88 -8.99 -0.45 4.69
C GLY A 88 -9.29 -0.77 6.16
N LYS A 89 -10.57 -0.80 6.55
CA LYS A 89 -11.03 -1.03 7.93
C LYS A 89 -11.43 -2.46 8.22
N GLN A 90 -11.42 -3.34 7.22
CA GLN A 90 -11.88 -4.71 7.35
C GLN A 90 -10.81 -5.67 6.84
N LEU A 91 -10.56 -6.74 7.58
CA LEU A 91 -9.76 -7.88 7.15
C LEU A 91 -10.68 -9.08 7.01
N PHE A 92 -10.74 -9.63 5.81
CA PHE A 92 -11.44 -10.88 5.52
C PHE A 92 -10.47 -12.03 5.71
N ILE A 93 -10.78 -12.92 6.64
CA ILE A 93 -9.95 -14.06 7.00
C ILE A 93 -10.70 -15.34 6.64
N THR A 94 -10.05 -16.25 5.94
CA THR A 94 -10.65 -17.50 5.49
C THR A 94 -10.04 -18.69 6.22
N SER A 95 -10.88 -19.65 6.58
CA SER A 95 -10.45 -20.95 7.11
C SER A 95 -11.17 -22.07 6.36
N ARG A 96 -10.42 -22.82 5.56
CA ARG A 96 -10.89 -24.00 4.82
C ARG A 96 -11.27 -25.12 5.78
N LYS A 97 -10.47 -25.32 6.83
CA LYS A 97 -10.73 -26.33 7.86
C LYS A 97 -12.06 -26.08 8.56
N ASN A 98 -12.33 -24.83 8.94
CA ASN A 98 -13.55 -24.45 9.65
C ASN A 98 -14.72 -24.12 8.72
N LYS A 99 -14.47 -24.01 7.41
CA LYS A 99 -15.45 -23.60 6.38
C LYS A 99 -16.04 -22.22 6.65
N THR A 100 -15.21 -21.27 7.09
CA THR A 100 -15.64 -19.92 7.47
C THR A 100 -14.89 -18.83 6.72
N VAL A 101 -15.57 -17.68 6.59
CA VAL A 101 -14.98 -16.39 6.27
C VAL A 101 -15.40 -15.43 7.38
N GLN A 102 -14.43 -14.82 8.07
CA GLN A 102 -14.70 -13.78 9.06
C GLN A 102 -14.30 -12.41 8.52
N ALA A 103 -15.10 -11.39 8.80
CA ALA A 103 -14.73 -10.00 8.62
C ALA A 103 -14.33 -9.43 10.00
N VAL A 104 -13.08 -9.03 10.12
CA VAL A 104 -12.52 -8.43 11.34
C VAL A 104 -12.34 -6.94 11.11
N THR A 105 -12.87 -6.10 11.99
CA THR A 105 -12.62 -4.65 11.94
C THR A 105 -11.21 -4.36 12.44
N ILE A 106 -10.48 -3.52 11.72
CA ILE A 106 -9.16 -3.02 12.11
C ILE A 106 -9.31 -1.54 12.44
N ASP A 107 -8.97 -1.19 13.68
CA ASP A 107 -8.89 0.19 14.15
C ASP A 107 -7.48 0.46 14.70
N PHE A 108 -6.85 1.53 14.23
CA PHE A 108 -5.52 1.93 14.67
C PHE A 108 -5.62 2.96 15.79
N ILE A 109 -5.03 2.64 16.95
CA ILE A 109 -4.96 3.57 18.07
C ILE A 109 -3.73 4.45 17.89
N VAL A 110 -3.96 5.75 17.67
CA VAL A 110 -2.89 6.74 17.48
C VAL A 110 -2.80 7.63 18.72
N ASN A 111 -1.60 7.71 19.30
CA ASN A 111 -1.33 8.70 20.34
C ASN A 111 -1.02 10.06 19.69
N ILE A 112 -1.84 11.06 19.97
CA ILE A 112 -1.65 12.42 19.48
C ILE A 112 -0.93 13.23 20.56
N ASN A 113 0.33 13.58 20.30
CA ASN A 113 1.07 14.48 21.19
C ASN A 113 0.54 15.91 21.04
N VAL A 114 -0.17 16.38 22.07
CA VAL A 114 -0.72 17.74 22.13
C VAL A 114 0.19 18.74 22.83
N SER A 115 1.41 18.34 23.22
CA SER A 115 2.36 19.24 23.89
C SER A 115 2.70 20.44 23.01
N GLY A 116 2.51 21.64 23.56
CA GLY A 116 2.76 22.90 22.84
C GLY A 116 1.71 23.25 21.78
N SER A 117 0.62 22.48 21.66
CA SER A 117 -0.48 22.83 20.75
C SER A 117 -1.15 24.13 21.19
N PRO A 118 -1.49 25.04 20.26
CA PRO A 118 -2.21 26.26 20.60
C PRO A 118 -3.54 25.95 21.29
N TYR A 119 -3.85 26.64 22.37
CA TYR A 119 -5.14 26.58 23.05
C TYR A 119 -5.78 27.95 23.14
N ARG A 120 -7.12 27.99 23.15
CA ARG A 120 -7.90 29.21 23.36
C ARG A 120 -8.50 29.18 24.77
N GLY A 121 -8.06 30.10 25.63
CA GLY A 121 -8.51 30.16 27.03
C GLY A 121 -7.48 29.59 28.00
N ARG A 122 -7.91 29.03 29.13
CA ARG A 122 -7.02 28.38 30.09
C ARG A 122 -6.73 26.94 29.66
N GLN A 123 -5.50 26.49 29.88
CA GLN A 123 -5.07 25.14 29.52
C GLN A 123 -5.81 24.04 30.31
N ASP A 124 -6.24 24.35 31.54
CA ASP A 124 -6.97 23.44 32.45
C ASP A 124 -8.50 23.65 32.41
N ALA A 125 -9.01 24.38 31.43
CA ALA A 125 -10.44 24.66 31.35
C ALA A 125 -11.24 23.35 31.13
N PRO A 126 -12.38 23.17 31.83
CA PRO A 126 -13.23 22.01 31.62
C PRO A 126 -13.79 22.04 30.20
N VAL A 127 -13.64 20.92 29.48
CA VAL A 127 -14.19 20.72 28.13
C VAL A 127 -15.39 19.79 28.23
N ILE A 128 -16.49 20.16 27.58
CA ILE A 128 -17.67 19.30 27.43
C ILE A 128 -17.63 18.70 26.02
N ILE A 129 -17.52 17.38 25.94
CA ILE A 129 -17.72 16.64 24.69
C ILE A 129 -19.18 16.20 24.64
N ALA A 130 -19.97 16.83 23.78
CA ALA A 130 -21.33 16.38 23.49
C ALA A 130 -21.29 15.44 22.29
N VAL A 131 -21.73 14.20 22.48
CA VAL A 131 -21.90 13.22 21.39
C VAL A 131 -23.38 13.20 21.03
N PHE A 132 -23.70 13.60 19.80
CA PHE A 132 -25.05 13.47 19.24
C PHE A 132 -25.07 12.20 18.40
N SER A 133 -25.74 11.16 18.90
CA SER A 133 -25.94 9.91 18.19
C SER A 133 -27.42 9.76 17.85
N ASP A 134 -27.90 10.56 16.91
CA ASP A 134 -29.26 10.46 16.38
C ASP A 134 -29.30 10.82 14.89
N TYR A 135 -29.29 9.77 14.07
CA TYR A 135 -30.00 9.80 12.79
C TYR A 135 -31.15 8.80 12.92
N GLN A 136 -32.37 9.31 13.02
CA GLN A 136 -33.59 8.58 12.68
C GLN A 136 -33.87 8.75 11.19
#